data_AF-R7YZ77-F1
#
_entry.id   AF-R7YZ77-F1
#
_cell.length_a   1.000
_cell.length_b   1.000
_cell.length_c   1.000
_cell.angle_alpha   90.00
_cell.angle_beta   90.00
_cell.angle_gamma   90.00
#
_symmetry.space_group_name_H-M   'P 1'
#
loop_
_entity.id
_entity.type
_entity.pdbx_description
1 polymer ?
#
loop_
_entity_poly.entity_id
_entity_poly.type
_entity_poly.pdbx_seq_one_letter_code
_entity_poly.pdbx_strand_id
1 'polypeptide(L)'
;MQIFVKNLTGDTIPLSIPSNTSIATLKSLLALRTNLPSSDLRLVFAGKHLSDSDSTLSDYAIARESTLHLALPLRGGAPKKIRCSYKECKDAAQRIVGDCGFCNGHFCGKHRLLEDHKCEGLEDCKKESHERNANKLNSERTMAIRGV
;
A
#
# COMPACT_ATOMS: atom_id res chain seq x y z
N MET A 1 34.53 14.28 19.54
CA MET A 1 35.03 13.27 18.58
C MET A 1 34.48 13.59 17.20
N GLN A 2 35.19 13.21 16.14
CA GLN A 2 34.69 13.38 14.78
C GLN A 2 34.22 12.03 14.26
N ILE A 3 33.03 12.01 13.67
CA ILE A 3 32.45 10.86 12.99
C ILE A 3 32.04 11.27 11.58
N PHE A 4 31.88 10.29 10.70
CA PHE A 4 31.47 10.51 9.32
C PHE A 4 30.16 9.79 9.06
N VAL A 5 29.23 10.45 8.38
CA VAL A 5 27.97 9.83 7.97
C VAL A 5 27.85 9.87 6.46
N LYS A 6 27.75 8.69 5.84
CA LYS A 6 27.56 8.53 4.40
C LYS A 6 26.07 8.58 4.05
N ASN A 7 25.72 9.50 3.17
CA ASN A 7 24.41 9.62 2.53
C ASN A 7 24.16 8.44 1.55
N LEU A 8 22.90 8.22 1.23
CA LEU A 8 22.39 7.42 0.10
C LEU A 8 23.02 7.79 -1.25
N THR A 9 23.37 9.07 -1.45
CA THR A 9 24.06 9.54 -2.67
C THR A 9 25.57 9.28 -2.66
N GLY A 10 26.14 8.82 -1.53
CA GLY A 10 27.57 8.60 -1.35
C GLY A 10 28.32 9.77 -0.71
N ASP A 11 27.68 10.93 -0.51
CA ASP A 11 28.28 12.08 0.15
C ASP A 11 28.60 11.80 1.63
N THR A 12 29.80 12.18 2.08
CA THR A 12 30.23 12.06 3.48
C THR A 12 30.04 13.35 4.23
N ILE A 13 29.20 13.33 5.26
CA ILE A 13 28.93 14.46 6.15
C ILE A 13 29.78 14.31 7.41
N PRO A 14 30.80 15.16 7.65
CA PRO A 14 31.56 15.14 8.89
C PRO A 14 30.77 15.80 10.03
N LEU A 15 30.73 15.15 11.20
CA LEU A 15 30.05 15.64 12.40
C LEU A 15 31.01 15.60 13.59
N SER A 16 31.13 16.73 14.29
CA SER A 16 31.91 16.86 15.52
C SER A 16 30.96 16.87 16.72
N ILE A 17 30.93 15.78 17.48
CA ILE A 17 30.04 15.55 18.61
C ILE A 17 30.77 14.79 19.74
N PRO A 18 30.35 14.87 21.01
CA PRO A 18 30.97 14.09 22.09
C PRO A 18 30.51 12.61 22.11
N SER A 19 31.27 11.72 22.79
CA SER A 19 30.99 10.27 22.89
C SER A 19 29.67 9.91 23.55
N ASN A 20 29.21 10.79 24.44
CA ASN A 20 28.00 10.63 25.24
C ASN A 20 26.74 11.14 24.52
N THR A 21 26.86 11.57 23.27
CA THR A 21 25.71 11.98 22.46
C THR A 21 24.80 10.78 22.22
N SER A 22 23.49 10.97 22.35
CA SER A 22 22.48 9.94 22.08
C SER A 22 22.23 9.78 20.58
N ILE A 23 21.73 8.61 20.15
CA ILE A 23 21.36 8.41 18.74
C ILE A 23 20.23 9.35 18.30
N ALA A 24 19.28 9.67 19.19
CA ALA A 24 18.20 10.61 18.90
C ALA A 24 18.72 12.02 18.59
N THR A 25 19.67 12.53 19.38
CA THR A 25 20.28 13.84 19.14
C THR A 25 21.12 13.86 17.87
N LEU A 26 21.86 12.78 17.58
CA LEU A 26 22.56 12.62 16.31
C LEU A 26 21.60 12.71 15.11
N LYS A 27 20.46 12.02 15.14
CA LYS A 27 19.45 12.08 14.05
C LYS A 27 18.88 13.48 13.88
N SER A 28 18.63 14.22 14.95
CA SER A 28 18.17 15.61 14.88
C SER A 28 19.21 16.52 14.20
N LEU A 29 20.50 16.34 14.48
CA LEU A 29 21.58 17.07 13.80
C LEU A 29 21.65 16.73 12.31
N LEU A 30 21.46 15.45 11.94
CA LEU A 30 21.41 15.04 10.55
C LEU A 30 20.17 15.54 9.83
N ALA A 31 19.02 15.62 10.49
CA ALA A 31 17.78 16.11 9.89
C ALA A 31 17.95 17.54 9.36
N LEU A 32 18.64 18.39 10.15
CA LEU A 32 18.98 19.76 9.76
C LEU A 32 19.93 19.84 8.54
N ARG A 33 20.78 18.84 8.32
CA ARG A 33 21.75 18.83 7.20
C ARG A 33 21.21 18.15 5.95
N THR A 34 20.35 17.15 6.11
CA THR A 34 19.83 16.33 5.01
C THR A 34 18.45 16.78 4.52
N ASN A 35 17.79 17.70 5.25
CA ASN A 35 16.40 18.11 5.00
C ASN A 35 15.40 16.94 5.06
N LEU A 36 15.72 15.87 5.78
CA LEU A 36 14.85 14.72 6.01
C LEU A 36 14.37 14.73 7.46
N PRO A 37 13.11 14.36 7.75
CA PRO A 37 12.63 14.27 9.11
C PRO A 37 13.37 13.17 9.86
N SER A 38 13.63 13.37 11.16
CA SER A 38 14.37 12.42 12.02
C SER A 38 13.74 11.02 12.06
N SER A 39 12.41 10.92 11.87
CA SER A 39 11.68 9.66 11.81
C SER A 39 12.02 8.81 10.57
N ASP A 40 12.37 9.44 9.45
CA ASP A 40 12.77 8.73 8.22
C ASP A 40 14.27 8.38 8.22
N LEU A 41 15.06 9.00 9.10
CA LEU A 41 16.49 8.75 9.21
C LEU A 41 16.78 7.42 9.92
N ARG A 42 17.24 6.44 9.14
CA ARG A 42 17.75 5.17 9.64
C ARG A 42 19.27 5.17 9.55
N LEU A 43 19.95 4.97 10.68
CA LEU A 43 21.39 4.89 10.76
C LEU A 43 21.84 3.44 10.92
N VAL A 44 22.91 3.07 10.23
CA VAL A 44 23.52 1.74 10.28
C VAL A 44 25.01 1.87 10.58
N PHE A 45 25.48 1.06 11.53
CA PHE A 45 26.89 0.93 11.88
C PHE A 45 27.24 -0.55 12.03
N ALA A 46 28.33 -1.00 11.41
CA ALA A 46 28.79 -2.40 11.45
C ALA A 46 27.68 -3.44 11.15
N GLY A 47 26.77 -3.12 10.22
CA GLY A 47 25.64 -3.99 9.85
C GLY A 47 24.48 -4.01 10.85
N LYS A 48 24.55 -3.25 11.95
CA LYS A 48 23.48 -3.11 12.95
C LYS A 48 22.75 -1.79 12.76
N HIS A 49 21.41 -1.85 12.79
CA HIS A 49 20.56 -0.66 12.81
C HIS A 49 20.59 -0.01 14.19
N LEU A 50 20.86 1.29 14.24
CA LEU A 50 20.83 2.05 15.48
C LEU A 50 19.37 2.39 15.81
N SER A 51 18.88 1.93 16.97
CA SER A 51 17.55 2.27 17.47
C SER A 51 17.50 3.71 17.98
N ASP A 52 16.29 4.27 18.03
CA ASP A 52 16.02 5.60 18.59
C ASP A 52 16.05 5.63 20.14
N SER A 53 16.58 4.58 20.76
CA SER A 53 16.69 4.49 22.22
C SER A 53 17.67 5.54 22.76
N ASP A 54 17.64 5.76 24.07
CA ASP A 54 18.58 6.62 24.82
C ASP A 54 20.03 6.09 24.82
N SER A 55 20.32 5.05 24.01
CA SER A 55 21.68 4.55 23.79
C SER A 55 22.57 5.65 23.22
N THR A 56 23.78 5.73 23.76
CA THR A 56 24.79 6.70 23.32
C THR A 56 25.69 6.11 22.23
N LEU A 57 26.49 6.94 21.58
CA LEU A 57 27.49 6.48 20.62
C LEU A 57 28.47 5.46 21.24
N SER A 58 28.79 5.67 22.52
CA SER A 58 29.66 4.78 23.29
C SER A 58 29.05 3.38 23.49
N ASP A 59 27.72 3.30 23.66
CA ASP A 59 26.98 2.04 23.81
C ASP A 59 27.09 1.15 22.55
N TYR A 60 27.15 1.79 21.38
CA TYR A 60 27.35 1.11 20.09
C TYR A 60 28.82 0.93 19.68
N ALA A 61 29.76 1.21 20.60
CA ALA A 61 31.20 1.19 20.34
C ALA A 61 31.61 2.07 19.13
N ILE A 62 30.91 3.19 18.91
CA ILE A 62 31.23 4.14 17.85
C ILE A 62 32.40 5.01 18.33
N ALA A 63 33.57 4.75 17.77
CA ALA A 63 34.80 5.47 18.07
C ALA A 63 34.98 6.72 17.20
N ARG A 64 36.03 7.49 17.48
CA ARG A 64 36.50 8.56 16.58
C ARG A 64 36.76 7.98 15.18
N GLU A 65 36.47 8.77 14.15
CA GLU A 65 36.64 8.42 12.74
C GLU A 65 35.77 7.26 12.24
N SER A 66 34.79 6.84 13.04
CA SER A 66 33.80 5.85 12.60
C SER A 66 32.93 6.39 11.47
N THR A 67 32.63 5.52 10.51
CA THR A 67 31.72 5.81 9.40
C THR A 67 30.36 5.15 9.63
N LEU A 68 29.30 5.94 9.74
CA LEU A 68 27.92 5.47 9.75
C LEU A 68 27.32 5.62 8.36
N HIS A 69 26.30 4.83 8.06
CA HIS A 69 25.57 4.89 6.80
C HIS A 69 24.11 5.26 7.04
N LEU A 70 23.56 6.18 6.23
CA LEU A 70 22.12 6.29 6.08
C LEU A 70 21.60 5.06 5.34
N ALA A 71 20.54 4.45 5.88
CA ALA A 71 19.81 3.39 5.21
C ALA A 71 18.48 3.92 4.68
N LEU A 72 18.06 3.45 3.51
CA LEU A 72 16.76 3.79 2.97
C LEU A 72 15.63 3.22 3.84
N PRO A 73 14.54 3.97 4.04
CA PRO A 73 13.31 3.37 4.52
C PRO A 73 12.86 2.34 3.48
N LEU A 74 12.82 1.07 3.88
CA LEU A 74 12.20 0.03 3.07
C LEU A 74 10.72 0.39 2.95
N ARG A 75 10.30 0.99 1.82
CA ARG A 75 8.89 1.03 1.39
C ARG A 75 8.48 -0.38 0.94
N GLY A 76 8.54 -1.31 1.88
CA GLY A 76 8.25 -2.73 1.69
C GLY A 76 6.82 -3.05 2.10
N GLY A 77 5.85 -2.50 1.39
CA GLY A 77 4.46 -2.93 1.48
C GLY A 77 4.03 -3.35 0.09
N ALA A 78 4.23 -4.61 -0.29
CA ALA A 78 3.54 -5.13 -1.47
C ALA A 78 2.05 -4.83 -1.26
N PRO A 79 1.35 -4.14 -2.19
CA PRO A 79 -0.07 -3.88 -2.03
C PRO A 79 -0.76 -5.18 -1.69
N LYS A 80 -1.47 -5.22 -0.55
CA LYS A 80 -2.17 -6.43 -0.10
C LYS A 80 -2.96 -6.95 -1.29
N LYS A 81 -2.60 -8.14 -1.78
CA LYS A 81 -3.30 -8.76 -2.91
C LYS A 81 -4.75 -8.92 -2.48
N ILE A 82 -5.65 -8.18 -3.13
CA ILE A 82 -7.08 -8.31 -2.89
C ILE A 82 -7.44 -9.76 -3.21
N ARG A 83 -8.21 -10.42 -2.33
CA ARG A 83 -8.61 -11.82 -2.51
C ARG A 83 -9.96 -11.89 -3.22
N CYS A 84 -10.19 -13.02 -3.87
CA CYS A 84 -11.50 -13.33 -4.44
C CYS A 84 -12.57 -13.35 -3.33
N SER A 85 -13.70 -12.69 -3.55
CA SER A 85 -14.86 -12.66 -2.65
C SER A 85 -15.73 -13.92 -2.70
N TYR A 86 -15.37 -14.91 -3.53
CA TYR A 86 -16.13 -16.13 -3.72
C TYR A 86 -15.88 -17.12 -2.56
N LYS A 87 -16.93 -17.78 -2.08
CA LYS A 87 -16.85 -18.77 -1.00
C LYS A 87 -15.87 -19.88 -1.42
N GLU A 88 -14.91 -20.18 -0.56
CA GLU A 88 -13.88 -21.22 -0.78
C GLU A 88 -12.80 -20.90 -1.84
N CYS A 89 -12.81 -19.71 -2.45
CA CYS A 89 -11.74 -19.29 -3.36
C CYS A 89 -10.58 -18.62 -2.61
N LYS A 90 -9.36 -19.15 -2.77
CA LYS A 90 -8.12 -18.58 -2.21
C LYS A 90 -7.28 -17.80 -3.22
N ASP A 91 -7.80 -17.63 -4.43
CA ASP A 91 -7.08 -17.00 -5.54
C ASP A 91 -7.04 -15.47 -5.40
N ALA A 92 -6.07 -14.84 -6.05
CA ALA A 92 -5.92 -13.39 -6.04
C ALA A 92 -6.97 -12.75 -6.96
N ALA A 93 -7.65 -11.71 -6.47
CA ALA A 93 -8.53 -10.92 -7.32
C ALA A 93 -7.71 -10.19 -8.39
N GLN A 94 -8.23 -10.21 -9.61
CA GLN A 94 -7.58 -9.57 -10.74
C GLN A 94 -7.85 -8.07 -10.68
N ARG A 95 -6.79 -7.24 -10.70
CA ARG A 95 -6.90 -5.78 -10.72
C ARG A 95 -7.11 -5.29 -12.15
N ILE A 96 -8.34 -5.35 -12.65
CA ILE A 96 -8.71 -4.71 -13.92
C ILE A 96 -9.75 -3.64 -13.63
N VAL A 97 -9.65 -2.48 -14.28
CA VAL A 97 -10.67 -1.42 -14.25
C VAL A 97 -12.00 -1.98 -14.76
N GLY A 98 -13.05 -1.85 -13.95
CA GLY A 98 -14.34 -2.45 -14.21
C GLY A 98 -14.66 -3.50 -13.15
N ASP A 99 -14.92 -3.02 -11.93
CA ASP A 99 -15.73 -3.71 -10.95
C ASP A 99 -17.00 -4.25 -11.62
N CYS A 100 -17.51 -5.39 -11.14
CA CYS A 100 -18.80 -5.87 -11.60
C CYS A 100 -19.82 -4.75 -11.37
N GLY A 101 -20.42 -4.20 -12.44
CA GLY A 101 -21.36 -3.08 -12.33
C GLY A 101 -22.61 -3.39 -11.48
N PHE A 102 -22.75 -4.64 -11.03
CA PHE A 102 -23.85 -5.15 -10.20
C PHE A 102 -23.41 -5.51 -8.77
N CYS A 103 -22.11 -5.59 -8.46
CA CYS A 103 -21.65 -5.88 -7.11
C CYS A 103 -20.27 -5.30 -6.79
N ASN A 104 -20.06 -4.93 -5.53
CA ASN A 104 -18.77 -4.41 -5.03
C ASN A 104 -17.74 -5.52 -4.72
N GLY A 105 -17.94 -6.71 -5.31
CA GLY A 105 -17.11 -7.90 -5.08
C GLY A 105 -15.85 -7.90 -5.95
N HIS A 106 -14.75 -8.42 -5.40
CA HIS A 106 -13.50 -8.57 -6.14
C HIS A 106 -13.30 -10.04 -6.49
N PHE A 107 -13.11 -10.36 -7.77
CA PHE A 107 -13.04 -11.75 -8.21
C PHE A 107 -11.74 -12.07 -8.95
N CYS A 108 -11.30 -13.33 -8.84
CA CYS A 108 -10.19 -13.84 -9.64
C CYS A 108 -10.66 -14.11 -11.08
N GLY A 109 -9.72 -14.42 -11.99
CA GLY A 109 -10.04 -14.69 -13.40
C GLY A 109 -11.07 -15.82 -13.62
N LYS A 110 -11.20 -16.75 -12.66
CA LYS A 110 -12.17 -17.86 -12.71
C LYS A 110 -13.59 -17.38 -12.37
N HIS A 111 -13.74 -16.67 -11.26
CA HIS A 111 -15.04 -16.22 -10.75
C HIS A 111 -15.46 -14.83 -11.26
N ARG A 112 -14.81 -14.30 -12.31
CA ARG A 112 -15.11 -12.96 -12.84
C ARG A 112 -16.40 -12.92 -13.67
N LEU A 113 -16.81 -14.04 -14.26
CA LEU A 113 -18.03 -14.10 -15.05
C LEU A 113 -19.27 -14.01 -14.15
N LEU A 114 -20.31 -13.29 -14.62
CA LEU A 114 -21.58 -13.11 -13.91
C LEU A 114 -22.24 -14.46 -13.55
N GLU A 115 -22.07 -15.47 -14.40
CA GLU A 115 -22.63 -16.81 -14.23
C GLU A 115 -21.99 -17.57 -13.06
N ASP A 116 -20.74 -17.25 -12.73
CA ASP A 116 -19.90 -18.04 -11.83
C ASP A 116 -19.97 -17.55 -10.37
N HIS A 117 -20.23 -16.26 -10.14
CA HIS A 117 -20.26 -15.68 -8.79
C HIS A 117 -21.64 -15.27 -8.26
N LYS A 118 -22.75 -15.62 -8.96
CA LYS A 118 -24.14 -15.33 -8.56
C LYS A 118 -24.26 -14.04 -7.75
N CYS A 119 -24.18 -12.87 -8.41
CA CYS A 119 -24.31 -11.59 -7.69
C CYS A 119 -25.58 -11.65 -6.82
N GLU A 120 -25.48 -11.28 -5.55
CA GLU A 120 -26.62 -11.42 -4.61
C GLU A 120 -27.88 -10.66 -5.07
N GLY A 121 -27.73 -9.63 -5.93
CA GLY A 121 -28.83 -8.91 -6.56
C GLY A 121 -29.10 -9.26 -8.03
N LEU A 122 -28.53 -10.36 -8.57
CA LEU A 122 -28.69 -10.73 -9.98
C LEU A 122 -30.13 -11.11 -10.31
N GLU A 123 -30.83 -11.78 -9.39
CA GLU A 123 -32.21 -12.20 -9.59
C GLU A 123 -33.15 -10.99 -9.61
N ASP A 124 -32.99 -10.06 -8.66
CA ASP A 124 -33.76 -8.81 -8.62
C ASP A 124 -33.44 -7.90 -9.81
N CYS A 125 -32.16 -7.71 -10.16
CA CYS A 125 -31.77 -6.85 -11.28
C CYS A 125 -32.21 -7.43 -12.63
N LYS A 126 -32.12 -8.76 -12.80
CA LYS A 126 -32.62 -9.45 -14.00
C LYS A 126 -34.14 -9.37 -14.10
N LYS A 127 -34.85 -9.56 -12.99
CA LYS A 127 -36.31 -9.42 -12.93
C LYS A 127 -36.75 -8.00 -13.24
N GLU A 128 -36.08 -6.99 -12.68
CA GLU A 128 -36.37 -5.57 -12.94
C GLU A 128 -36.10 -5.21 -14.41
N SER A 129 -35.03 -5.72 -15.00
CA SER A 129 -34.74 -5.54 -16.43
C SER A 129 -35.81 -6.19 -17.32
N HIS A 130 -36.22 -7.42 -17.01
CA HIS A 130 -37.29 -8.10 -17.72
C HIS A 130 -38.62 -7.39 -17.58
N GLU A 131 -38.96 -6.89 -16.40
CA GLU A 131 -40.20 -6.13 -16.15
C GLU A 131 -40.20 -4.81 -16.92
N ARG A 132 -39.08 -4.09 -16.94
CA ARG A 132 -38.92 -2.86 -17.73
C ARG A 132 -39.10 -3.12 -19.23
N ASN A 133 -38.52 -4.20 -19.74
CA ASN A 133 -38.65 -4.57 -21.14
C ASN A 133 -40.08 -5.05 -21.48
N ALA A 134 -40.71 -5.80 -20.58
CA ALA A 134 -42.10 -6.25 -20.71
C ALA A 134 -43.10 -5.09 -20.68
N ASN A 135 -42.87 -4.07 -19.84
CA ASN A 135 -43.68 -2.86 -19.81
C ASN A 135 -43.54 -2.07 -21.12
N LYS A 136 -42.32 -1.96 -21.65
CA LYS A 136 -42.08 -1.32 -22.93
C LYS A 136 -42.81 -2.04 -24.07
N LEU A 137 -42.64 -3.36 -24.18
CA LEU A 137 -43.37 -4.19 -25.15
C LEU A 137 -44.89 -4.10 -25.02
N ASN A 138 -45.41 -4.05 -23.79
CA ASN A 138 -46.85 -3.87 -23.57
C ASN A 138 -47.34 -2.48 -23.95
N SER A 139 -46.54 -1.43 -23.74
CA SER A 139 -46.89 -0.06 -24.18
C SER A 139 -46.88 0.09 -25.69
N GLU A 140 -46.04 -0.70 -26.38
CA GLU A 140 -45.91 -0.74 -27.84
C GLU A 140 -46.85 -1.79 -28.47
N ARG A 141 -47.67 -2.50 -27.68
CA ARG A 141 -48.53 -3.56 -28.19
C ARG A 141 -49.69 -2.95 -28.98
N THR A 142 -49.78 -3.28 -30.27
CA THR A 142 -50.92 -2.93 -31.11
C THR A 142 -52.04 -3.96 -30.93
N MET A 143 -53.24 -3.54 -30.57
CA MET A 143 -54.41 -4.43 -30.49
C MET A 143 -55.08 -4.50 -31.87
N ALA A 144 -55.30 -5.72 -32.39
CA ALA A 144 -56.10 -5.90 -33.59
C ALA A 144 -57.56 -5.56 -33.27
N ILE A 145 -58.10 -4.54 -33.92
CA ILE A 145 -59.51 -4.17 -33.81
C ILE A 145 -60.31 -5.27 -34.51
N ARG A 146 -60.98 -6.13 -33.73
CA ARG A 146 -61.92 -7.13 -34.27
C ARG A 146 -63.27 -6.44 -34.52
N GLY A 147 -63.60 -6.23 -35.79
CA GLY A 147 -64.97 -5.95 -36.23
C GLY A 147 -65.06 -4.78 -37.22
N VAL A 148 -65.21 -5.13 -38.50
CA VAL A 148 -66.14 -4.47 -39.42
C VAL A 148 -67.33 -5.40 -39.55
#